data_AF-A0AA41Q418-F1
#
_entry.id   AF-A0AA41Q418-F1
#
_cell.length_a   1.000
_cell.length_b   1.000
_cell.length_c   1.000
_cell.angle_alpha   90.00
_cell.angle_beta   90.00
_cell.angle_gamma   90.00
#
_symmetry.space_group_name_H-M   'P 1'
#
loop_
_entity.id
_entity.type
_entity.pdbx_description
1 polymer ?
#
loop_
_entity_poly.entity_id
_entity_poly.type
_entity_poly.pdbx_seq_one_letter_code
_entity_poly.pdbx_strand_id
1 'polypeptide(L)'
;MEAGNGALDAAAAAELLARGEITVEGRLTDASNATLYCRIELDGVARACVWKPVAGERPLWDFPDGTLAGREVATYLLSEATGWGIVPPTVLRDGPYGTGMCQLWIDGEPGDGLVDLQDGPAPEPGWLPIAQVAVDDGKGGQKPALLVHADSEPMRRVAVFDAVANNADRKGGHLLPGPDGHVYGIDHGICLHTDDKLRTLLWGWAGEELPDEALETLRRLHTDLAGALGDTLRIHLTPAEVDAVGARVAALLHSGKHPLPSQGRRPAVPWPLI
;
A
#
# COMPACT_ATOMS: atom_id res chain seq x y z
N MET A 1 14.85 -25.01 12.97
CA MET A 1 14.40 -25.35 11.59
C MET A 1 14.26 -24.03 10.88
N GLU A 2 15.22 -23.72 10.00
CA GLU A 2 15.21 -22.50 9.19
C GLU A 2 13.96 -22.49 8.30
N ALA A 3 13.22 -21.39 8.31
CA ALA A 3 12.16 -21.16 7.34
C ALA A 3 12.81 -21.16 5.96
N GLY A 4 12.44 -22.12 5.09
CA GLY A 4 13.04 -22.24 3.77
C GLY A 4 12.82 -20.96 2.97
N ASN A 5 13.88 -20.20 2.73
CA ASN A 5 13.86 -18.85 2.15
C ASN A 5 13.64 -18.81 0.63
N GLY A 6 12.95 -19.81 0.07
CA GLY A 6 12.57 -19.81 -1.34
C GLY A 6 11.37 -18.89 -1.58
N ALA A 7 11.42 -18.06 -2.63
CA ALA A 7 10.28 -17.28 -3.06
C ALA A 7 9.08 -18.23 -3.32
N LEU A 8 7.97 -18.00 -2.62
CA LEU A 8 6.70 -18.65 -2.93
C LEU A 8 6.08 -17.88 -4.09
N ASP A 9 5.56 -18.59 -5.09
CA ASP A 9 4.69 -17.94 -6.06
C ASP A 9 3.40 -17.46 -5.38
N ALA A 10 2.68 -16.55 -6.05
CA ALA A 10 1.49 -15.92 -5.47
C ALA A 10 0.39 -16.94 -5.13
N ALA A 11 0.26 -18.02 -5.90
CA ALA A 11 -0.76 -19.05 -5.67
C ALA A 11 -0.44 -19.89 -4.43
N ALA A 12 0.81 -20.32 -4.28
CA ALA A 12 1.30 -21.04 -3.11
C ALA A 12 1.25 -20.17 -1.85
N ALA A 13 1.59 -18.88 -1.97
CA ALA A 13 1.45 -17.93 -0.88
C ALA A 13 -0.02 -17.75 -0.46
N ALA A 14 -0.93 -17.58 -1.42
CA ALA A 14 -2.37 -17.48 -1.14
C ALA A 14 -2.93 -18.75 -0.48
N GLU A 15 -2.52 -19.94 -0.93
CA GLU A 15 -2.95 -21.21 -0.31
C GLU A 15 -2.43 -21.35 1.13
N LEU A 16 -1.14 -21.06 1.36
CA LEU A 16 -0.53 -21.04 2.69
C LEU A 16 -1.29 -20.09 3.61
N LEU A 17 -1.53 -18.85 3.16
CA LEU A 17 -2.27 -17.84 3.93
C LEU A 17 -3.72 -18.25 4.18
N ALA A 18 -4.39 -18.88 3.23
CA ALA A 18 -5.78 -19.28 3.35
C ALA A 18 -5.98 -20.49 4.29
N ARG A 19 -5.03 -21.42 4.35
CA ARG A 19 -5.23 -22.73 5.03
C ARG A 19 -4.24 -23.06 6.15
N GLY A 20 -3.10 -22.39 6.22
CA GLY A 20 -2.06 -22.68 7.19
C GLY A 20 -2.48 -22.42 8.64
N GLU A 21 -1.90 -23.17 9.57
CA GLU A 21 -2.08 -22.95 11.00
C GLU A 21 -1.33 -21.68 11.42
N ILE A 22 -2.03 -20.76 12.10
CA ILE A 22 -1.47 -19.48 12.53
C ILE A 22 -1.10 -19.55 14.01
N THR A 23 0.17 -19.34 14.31
CA THR A 23 0.70 -19.18 15.67
C THR A 23 1.08 -17.73 15.89
N VAL A 24 0.51 -17.08 16.92
CA VAL A 24 0.85 -15.71 17.29
C VAL A 24 2.19 -15.71 18.03
N GLU A 25 3.18 -15.01 17.49
CA GLU A 25 4.52 -14.90 18.08
C GLU A 25 4.72 -13.57 18.81
N GLY A 26 4.01 -12.52 18.40
CA GLY A 26 4.09 -11.22 19.04
C GLY A 26 3.05 -10.21 18.55
N ARG A 27 3.13 -8.99 19.09
CA ARG A 27 2.31 -7.85 18.68
C ARG A 27 3.22 -6.70 18.25
N LEU A 28 2.91 -6.09 17.11
CA LEU A 28 3.56 -4.86 16.67
C LEU A 28 2.95 -3.68 17.46
N THR A 29 3.79 -2.97 18.22
CA THR A 29 3.34 -1.94 19.16
C THR A 29 3.11 -0.58 18.52
N ASP A 30 3.75 -0.31 17.38
CA ASP A 30 3.69 0.99 16.72
C ASP A 30 2.45 1.14 15.81
N ALA A 31 1.64 0.08 15.70
CA ALA A 31 0.40 0.09 14.93
C ALA A 31 -0.78 0.69 15.71
N SER A 32 -1.58 1.52 15.04
CA SER A 32 -2.78 2.14 15.62
C SER A 32 -3.91 1.14 15.89
N ASN A 33 -3.94 0.04 15.14
CA ASN A 33 -4.88 -1.08 15.30
C ASN A 33 -4.15 -2.32 15.81
N ALA A 34 -4.88 -3.32 16.32
CA ALA A 34 -4.24 -4.56 16.72
C ALA A 34 -3.59 -5.23 15.50
N THR A 35 -2.26 -5.35 15.53
CA THR A 35 -1.45 -5.95 14.47
C THR A 35 -0.53 -6.97 15.11
N LEU A 36 -0.70 -8.23 14.73
CA LEU A 36 0.02 -9.36 15.30
C LEU A 36 1.06 -9.86 14.31
N TYR A 37 2.24 -10.16 14.82
CA TYR A 37 3.28 -10.87 14.09
C TYR A 37 3.10 -12.37 14.39
N CYS A 38 2.93 -13.15 13.34
CA CYS A 38 2.57 -14.56 13.43
C CYS A 38 3.48 -15.41 12.55
N ARG A 39 3.61 -16.68 12.93
CA ARG A 39 4.08 -17.74 12.06
C ARG A 39 2.87 -18.45 11.45
N ILE A 40 2.94 -18.78 10.17
CA ILE A 40 1.96 -19.59 9.47
C ILE A 40 2.60 -20.82 8.84
N GLU A 41 1.96 -21.98 8.97
CA GLU A 41 2.50 -23.25 8.49
C GLU A 41 1.44 -24.13 7.81
N LEU A 42 1.76 -24.68 6.63
CA LEU A 42 0.94 -25.64 5.90
C LEU A 42 1.85 -26.66 5.22
N ASP A 43 1.57 -27.96 5.39
CA ASP A 43 2.28 -29.07 4.73
C ASP A 43 3.82 -28.98 4.84
N GLY A 44 4.32 -28.53 6.00
CA GLY A 44 5.75 -28.38 6.29
C GLY A 44 6.40 -27.11 5.73
N VAL A 45 5.65 -26.28 4.99
CA VAL A 45 6.08 -24.95 4.57
C VAL A 45 5.65 -23.94 5.62
N ALA A 46 6.62 -23.17 6.14
CA ALA A 46 6.34 -22.12 7.11
C ALA A 46 6.88 -20.76 6.70
N ARG A 47 6.11 -19.71 6.99
CA ARG A 47 6.45 -18.31 6.74
C ARG A 47 6.03 -17.44 7.93
N ALA A 48 6.55 -16.23 7.97
CA ALA A 48 5.99 -15.17 8.80
C ALA A 48 4.82 -14.50 8.08
N CYS A 49 3.85 -14.00 8.84
CA CYS A 49 2.72 -13.24 8.34
C CYS A 49 2.27 -12.18 9.36
N VAL A 50 1.62 -11.13 8.85
CA VAL A 50 0.88 -10.16 9.66
C VAL A 50 -0.57 -10.60 9.77
N TRP A 51 -1.12 -10.56 10.98
CA TRP A 51 -2.53 -10.79 11.24
C TRP A 51 -3.18 -9.54 11.87
N LYS A 52 -4.19 -8.97 11.21
CA LYS A 52 -4.99 -7.86 11.75
C LYS A 52 -6.45 -8.34 11.93
N PRO A 53 -6.88 -8.68 13.16
CA PRO A 53 -8.25 -9.12 13.42
C PRO A 53 -9.22 -7.93 13.32
N VAL A 54 -10.42 -8.16 12.79
CA VAL A 54 -11.47 -7.14 12.69
C VAL A 54 -11.84 -6.60 14.07
N ALA A 55 -11.90 -7.47 15.09
CA ALA A 55 -12.18 -7.06 16.46
C ALA A 55 -11.10 -6.13 17.07
N GLY A 56 -9.93 -6.05 16.44
CA GLY A 56 -8.83 -5.16 16.82
C GLY A 56 -8.84 -3.80 16.13
N GLU A 57 -9.82 -3.54 15.27
CA GLU A 57 -9.98 -2.27 14.57
C GLU A 57 -10.53 -1.19 15.51
N ARG A 58 -9.96 0.00 15.41
CA ARG A 58 -10.50 1.23 15.97
C ARG A 58 -11.38 1.87 14.89
N PRO A 59 -12.68 2.08 15.16
CA PRO A 59 -13.56 2.73 14.21
C PRO A 59 -13.02 4.09 13.79
N LEU A 60 -13.00 4.34 12.48
CA LEU A 60 -12.63 5.62 11.90
C LEU A 60 -13.89 6.28 11.36
N TRP A 61 -14.22 7.48 11.88
CA TRP A 61 -15.44 8.19 11.49
C TRP A 61 -15.49 8.50 9.99
N ASP A 62 -14.33 8.60 9.33
CA ASP A 62 -14.20 8.88 7.91
C ASP A 62 -13.89 7.64 7.05
N PHE A 63 -14.07 6.45 7.62
CA PHE A 63 -14.17 5.14 6.95
C PHE A 63 -15.27 4.31 7.64
N PRO A 64 -16.55 4.72 7.50
CA PRO A 64 -17.65 4.18 8.30
C PRO A 64 -18.12 2.79 7.88
N ASP A 65 -17.86 2.41 6.62
CA ASP A 65 -18.37 1.18 6.02
C ASP A 65 -17.30 0.08 5.94
N GLY A 66 -17.74 -1.18 6.09
CA GLY A 66 -16.88 -2.36 6.00
C GLY A 66 -15.89 -2.48 7.15
N THR A 67 -14.76 -3.12 6.89
CA THR A 67 -13.67 -3.33 7.85
C THR A 67 -12.34 -2.90 7.23
N LEU A 68 -11.39 -2.46 8.05
CA LEU A 68 -10.03 -2.15 7.58
C LEU A 68 -9.34 -3.40 7.03
N ALA A 69 -9.57 -4.56 7.66
CA ALA A 69 -9.10 -5.86 7.16
C ALA A 69 -9.68 -6.19 5.76
N GLY A 70 -10.96 -5.88 5.52
CA GLY A 70 -11.58 -6.02 4.20
C GLY A 70 -10.93 -5.11 3.16
N ARG A 71 -10.61 -3.87 3.53
CA ARG A 71 -9.92 -2.91 2.66
C ARG A 71 -8.49 -3.34 2.31
N GLU A 72 -7.75 -3.93 3.24
CA GLU A 72 -6.44 -4.53 2.96
C GLU A 72 -6.56 -5.60 1.86
N VAL A 73 -7.54 -6.49 1.98
CA VAL A 73 -7.78 -7.57 1.01
C VAL A 73 -8.25 -7.01 -0.33
N ALA A 74 -9.17 -6.05 -0.33
CA ALA A 74 -9.63 -5.38 -1.55
C ALA A 74 -8.49 -4.68 -2.28
N THR A 75 -7.58 -4.04 -1.54
CA THR A 75 -6.41 -3.36 -2.12
C THR A 75 -5.40 -4.36 -2.66
N TYR A 76 -5.22 -5.52 -2.02
CA TYR A 76 -4.46 -6.63 -2.58
C TYR A 76 -5.04 -7.14 -3.91
N LEU A 77 -6.34 -7.42 -3.96
CA LEU A 77 -7.00 -7.88 -5.18
C LEU A 77 -6.89 -6.88 -6.33
N LEU A 78 -6.99 -5.59 -6.02
CA LEU A 78 -6.75 -4.51 -6.96
C LEU A 78 -5.30 -4.53 -7.47
N SER A 79 -4.34 -4.76 -6.57
CA SER A 79 -2.92 -4.86 -6.91
C SER A 79 -2.62 -6.02 -7.84
N GLU A 80 -3.18 -7.20 -7.57
CA GLU A 80 -3.01 -8.38 -8.43
C GLU A 80 -3.56 -8.15 -9.83
N ALA A 81 -4.69 -7.43 -9.97
CA ALA A 81 -5.26 -7.09 -11.27
C ALA A 81 -4.36 -6.16 -12.11
N THR A 82 -3.48 -5.38 -11.47
CA THR A 82 -2.47 -4.59 -12.18
C THR A 82 -1.36 -5.46 -12.78
N GLY A 83 -1.13 -6.66 -12.23
CA GLY A 83 0.00 -7.52 -12.58
C GLY A 83 1.35 -7.02 -12.01
N TRP A 84 1.34 -5.96 -11.19
CA TRP A 84 2.56 -5.40 -10.60
C TRP A 84 2.95 -6.03 -9.27
N GLY A 85 2.04 -6.71 -8.56
CA GLY A 85 2.37 -7.36 -7.28
C GLY A 85 2.80 -6.40 -6.18
N ILE A 86 2.24 -5.19 -6.14
CA ILE A 86 2.63 -4.13 -5.18
C ILE A 86 2.25 -4.51 -3.75
N VAL A 87 1.05 -5.04 -3.54
CA VAL A 87 0.59 -5.43 -2.21
C VAL A 87 0.95 -6.89 -1.96
N PRO A 88 1.60 -7.25 -0.84
CA PRO A 88 1.90 -8.64 -0.54
C PRO A 88 0.64 -9.51 -0.51
N PRO A 89 0.75 -10.82 -0.81
CA PRO A 89 -0.36 -11.77 -0.72
C PRO A 89 -1.16 -11.58 0.57
N THR A 90 -2.47 -11.33 0.43
CA THR A 90 -3.35 -11.01 1.56
C THR A 90 -4.69 -11.73 1.41
N VAL A 91 -5.15 -12.40 2.47
CA VAL A 91 -6.44 -13.10 2.51
C VAL A 91 -7.26 -12.69 3.72
N LEU A 92 -8.58 -12.84 3.63
CA LEU A 92 -9.51 -12.69 4.75
C LEU A 92 -9.99 -14.08 5.18
N ARG A 93 -9.87 -14.41 6.46
CA ARG A 93 -10.31 -15.71 7.01
C ARG A 93 -10.57 -15.64 8.50
N ASP A 94 -11.08 -16.73 9.05
CA ASP A 94 -11.12 -16.92 10.50
C ASP A 94 -9.74 -17.36 11.03
N GLY A 95 -9.43 -16.92 12.25
CA GLY A 95 -8.16 -17.20 12.89
C GLY A 95 -8.11 -16.70 14.33
N PRO A 96 -6.91 -16.48 14.88
CA PRO A 96 -6.74 -15.96 16.23
C PRO A 96 -7.51 -14.66 16.44
N TYR A 97 -8.30 -14.58 17.52
CA TYR A 97 -9.09 -13.40 17.87
C TYR A 97 -10.20 -13.02 16.86
N GLY A 98 -10.70 -13.99 16.07
CA GLY A 98 -11.87 -13.83 15.20
C GLY A 98 -11.50 -13.76 13.71
N THR A 99 -12.40 -13.24 12.89
CA THR A 99 -12.12 -12.96 11.47
C THR A 99 -11.09 -11.83 11.35
N GLY A 100 -10.14 -11.96 10.42
CA GLY A 100 -9.08 -10.99 10.21
C GLY A 100 -8.37 -11.17 8.88
N MET A 101 -7.61 -10.16 8.47
CA MET A 101 -6.73 -10.31 7.32
C MET A 101 -5.42 -10.99 7.74
N CYS A 102 -4.90 -11.83 6.85
CA CYS A 102 -3.58 -12.48 6.95
C CYS A 102 -2.77 -12.07 5.72
N GLN A 103 -1.67 -11.35 5.93
CA GLN A 103 -0.79 -10.87 4.87
C GLN A 103 0.60 -11.49 5.03
N LEU A 104 1.20 -11.94 3.93
CA LEU A 104 2.56 -12.47 3.94
C LEU A 104 3.53 -11.41 4.47
N TRP A 105 4.41 -11.79 5.39
CA TRP A 105 5.47 -10.92 5.85
C TRP A 105 6.53 -10.80 4.76
N ILE A 106 6.94 -9.56 4.46
CA ILE A 106 8.03 -9.26 3.54
C ILE A 106 9.20 -8.75 4.37
N ASP A 107 10.36 -9.39 4.21
CA ASP A 107 11.60 -8.93 4.81
C ASP A 107 12.14 -7.73 4.02
N GLY A 108 12.52 -6.68 4.75
CA GLY A 108 13.09 -5.46 4.19
C GLY A 108 13.10 -4.33 5.22
N GLU A 109 14.05 -3.41 5.10
CA GLU A 109 14.10 -2.20 5.91
C GLU A 109 13.13 -1.16 5.31
N PRO A 110 12.07 -0.74 6.04
CA PRO A 110 11.06 0.15 5.48
C PRO A 110 11.63 1.50 5.04
N GLY A 111 11.28 1.93 3.83
CA GLY A 111 11.69 3.20 3.23
C GLY A 111 13.13 3.24 2.74
N ASP A 112 13.97 2.26 3.08
CA ASP A 112 15.41 2.28 2.77
C ASP A 112 15.66 2.34 1.26
N GLY A 113 16.45 3.34 0.85
CA GLY A 113 16.73 3.62 -0.57
C GLY A 113 15.52 4.04 -1.42
N LEU A 114 14.35 4.26 -0.83
CA LEU A 114 13.11 4.61 -1.55
C LEU A 114 12.61 6.03 -1.22
N VAL A 115 12.75 6.47 0.02
CA VAL A 115 12.36 7.81 0.50
C VAL A 115 13.47 8.35 1.39
N ASP A 116 13.82 9.63 1.24
CA ASP A 116 14.91 10.23 2.02
C ASP A 116 14.69 11.73 2.32
N LEU A 117 15.47 12.24 3.27
CA LEU A 117 15.58 13.65 3.64
C LEU A 117 16.98 14.15 3.29
N GLN A 118 17.08 14.90 2.19
CA GLN A 118 18.35 15.41 1.69
C GLN A 118 18.62 16.84 2.16
N ASP A 119 19.90 17.16 2.37
CA ASP A 119 20.35 18.52 2.65
C ASP A 119 20.45 19.31 1.33
N GLY A 120 19.96 20.56 1.35
CA GLY A 120 20.08 21.48 0.21
C GLY A 120 18.78 21.69 -0.58
N PRO A 121 18.80 22.57 -1.59
CA PRO A 121 17.59 23.04 -2.26
C PRO A 121 17.17 22.18 -3.47
N ALA A 122 17.99 21.21 -3.89
CA ALA A 122 17.77 20.40 -5.07
C ALA A 122 18.07 18.93 -4.76
N PRO A 123 17.34 17.97 -5.37
CA PRO A 123 17.55 16.56 -5.12
C PRO A 123 18.86 16.07 -5.74
N GLU A 124 19.47 15.08 -5.11
CA GLU A 124 20.58 14.32 -5.68
C GLU A 124 20.15 13.53 -6.94
N PRO A 125 21.08 13.18 -7.85
CA PRO A 125 20.74 12.38 -9.03
C PRO A 125 20.03 11.07 -8.66
N GLY A 126 18.95 10.75 -9.36
CA GLY A 126 18.12 9.57 -9.10
C GLY A 126 17.01 9.79 -8.06
N TRP A 127 16.83 11.03 -7.58
CA TRP A 127 15.78 11.39 -6.64
C TRP A 127 14.87 12.48 -7.21
N LEU A 128 13.57 12.39 -6.90
CA LEU A 128 12.59 13.39 -7.24
C LEU A 128 12.13 14.17 -6.00
N PRO A 129 11.97 15.50 -6.11
CA PRO A 129 11.59 16.34 -4.99
C PRO A 129 10.09 16.21 -4.70
N ILE A 130 9.74 16.14 -3.42
CA ILE A 130 8.35 16.11 -2.94
C ILE A 130 7.98 17.47 -2.34
N ALA A 131 8.71 17.87 -1.30
CA ALA A 131 8.45 19.10 -0.55
C ALA A 131 9.68 19.53 0.26
N GLN A 132 9.78 20.82 0.56
CA GLN A 132 10.67 21.27 1.64
C GLN A 132 9.98 21.06 2.98
N VAL A 133 10.73 20.48 3.93
CA VAL A 133 10.25 20.16 5.26
C VAL A 133 11.23 20.67 6.31
N ALA A 134 10.74 20.85 7.54
CA ALA A 134 11.57 21.18 8.69
C ALA A 134 11.76 19.91 9.54
N VAL A 135 13.01 19.54 9.79
CA VAL A 135 13.39 18.35 10.56
C VAL A 135 14.19 18.75 11.79
N ASP A 136 14.17 17.92 12.84
CA ASP A 136 14.96 18.16 14.04
C ASP A 136 16.46 18.20 13.69
N ASP A 137 17.19 19.19 14.20
CA ASP A 137 18.62 19.36 13.96
C ASP A 137 19.51 18.56 14.94
N GLY A 138 18.90 17.78 15.84
CA GLY A 138 19.56 17.00 16.89
C GLY A 138 20.06 17.86 18.07
N LYS A 139 19.78 19.17 18.05
CA LYS A 139 20.16 20.16 19.07
C LYS A 139 18.93 20.87 19.65
N GLY A 140 17.73 20.36 19.37
CA GLY A 140 16.47 20.96 19.80
C GLY A 140 16.01 22.13 18.95
N GLY A 141 16.62 22.34 17.78
CA GLY A 141 16.18 23.25 16.73
C GLY A 141 15.58 22.51 15.54
N GLN A 142 15.21 23.27 14.51
CA GLN A 142 14.77 22.72 13.23
C GLN A 142 15.71 23.18 12.11
N LYS A 143 16.05 22.27 11.19
CA LYS A 143 16.75 22.58 9.94
C LYS A 143 15.86 22.28 8.73
N PRO A 144 15.99 23.03 7.62
CA PRO A 144 15.33 22.68 6.38
C PRO A 144 15.96 21.41 5.79
N ALA A 145 15.12 20.53 5.26
CA ALA A 145 15.51 19.38 4.44
C ALA A 145 14.58 19.27 3.24
N LEU A 146 15.07 18.67 2.16
CA LEU A 146 14.28 18.32 1.00
C LEU A 146 13.81 16.87 1.14
N LEU A 147 12.50 16.69 1.24
CA LEU A 147 11.89 15.37 1.19
C LEU A 147 11.87 14.88 -0.25
N VAL A 148 12.41 13.70 -0.50
CA VAL A 148 12.57 13.10 -1.83
C VAL A 148 12.12 11.64 -1.86
N HIS A 149 11.82 11.13 -3.05
CA HIS A 149 11.71 9.69 -3.30
C HIS A 149 12.54 9.26 -4.51
N ALA A 150 12.87 7.97 -4.57
CA ALA A 150 13.65 7.41 -5.67
C ALA A 150 12.91 7.54 -7.01
N ASP A 151 13.63 7.94 -8.06
CA ASP A 151 13.15 7.97 -9.43
C ASP A 151 13.35 6.59 -10.08
N SER A 152 12.40 5.68 -9.83
CA SER A 152 12.46 4.32 -10.37
C SER A 152 11.12 3.85 -10.90
N GLU A 153 11.16 2.97 -11.90
CA GLU A 153 9.95 2.38 -12.49
C GLU A 153 9.07 1.63 -11.46
N PRO A 154 9.61 0.79 -10.55
CA PRO A 154 8.82 0.17 -9.49
C PRO A 154 8.11 1.18 -8.60
N MET A 155 8.79 2.26 -8.18
CA MET A 155 8.18 3.33 -7.39
C MET A 155 7.09 4.08 -8.17
N ARG A 156 7.30 4.29 -9.48
CA ARG A 156 6.30 4.94 -10.34
C ARG A 156 5.04 4.09 -10.50
N ARG A 157 5.16 2.76 -10.52
CA ARG A 157 3.99 1.84 -10.47
C ARG A 157 3.24 1.96 -9.15
N VAL A 158 3.93 2.07 -8.02
CA VAL A 158 3.28 2.35 -6.72
C VAL A 158 2.56 3.69 -6.73
N ALA A 159 3.13 4.73 -7.35
CA ALA A 159 2.48 6.04 -7.46
C ALA A 159 1.15 5.97 -8.24
N VAL A 160 1.14 5.28 -9.39
CA VAL A 160 -0.09 5.06 -10.17
C VAL A 160 -1.09 4.23 -9.37
N PHE A 161 -0.63 3.17 -8.70
CA PHE A 161 -1.47 2.32 -7.88
C PHE A 161 -2.10 3.08 -6.71
N ASP A 162 -1.34 3.89 -5.97
CA ASP A 162 -1.86 4.72 -4.89
C ASP A 162 -2.93 5.70 -5.39
N ALA A 163 -2.76 6.25 -6.60
CA ALA A 163 -3.76 7.12 -7.22
C ALA A 163 -5.08 6.39 -7.52
N VAL A 164 -5.03 5.15 -8.01
CA VAL A 164 -6.22 4.31 -8.24
C VAL A 164 -6.84 3.87 -6.90
N ALA A 165 -6.00 3.38 -6.00
CA ALA A 165 -6.39 2.88 -4.69
C ALA A 165 -6.84 4.01 -3.74
N ASN A 166 -6.56 5.26 -4.08
CA ASN A 166 -6.82 6.42 -3.23
C ASN A 166 -6.20 6.22 -1.84
N ASN A 167 -4.91 5.85 -1.81
CA ASN A 167 -4.22 5.56 -0.57
C ASN A 167 -4.15 6.81 0.31
N ALA A 168 -4.79 6.75 1.47
CA ALA A 168 -4.88 7.89 2.34
C ALA A 168 -3.67 8.06 3.26
N ASP A 169 -2.61 7.26 3.19
CA ASP A 169 -1.51 7.36 4.16
C ASP A 169 -0.18 6.71 3.71
N ARG A 170 0.23 6.81 2.44
CA ARG A 170 1.50 6.21 1.98
C ARG A 170 2.72 6.98 2.51
N LYS A 171 3.38 6.41 3.52
CA LYS A 171 4.62 6.91 4.15
C LYS A 171 5.85 6.14 3.67
N GLY A 172 7.05 6.63 4.01
CA GLY A 172 8.31 5.91 3.76
C GLY A 172 8.30 4.52 4.39
N GLY A 173 7.92 4.43 5.66
CA GLY A 173 7.77 3.14 6.36
C GLY A 173 6.69 2.19 5.82
N HIS A 174 5.93 2.57 4.79
CA HIS A 174 4.95 1.71 4.12
C HIS A 174 5.46 1.16 2.77
N LEU A 175 6.73 1.41 2.44
CA LEU A 175 7.38 0.94 1.22
C LEU A 175 8.52 0.00 1.63
N LEU A 176 8.51 -1.23 1.12
CA LEU A 176 9.53 -2.24 1.42
C LEU A 176 10.31 -2.56 0.13
N PRO A 177 11.63 -2.33 0.10
CA PRO A 177 12.46 -2.76 -1.02
C PRO A 177 12.59 -4.29 -1.01
N GLY A 178 12.26 -4.91 -2.14
CA GLY A 178 12.47 -6.33 -2.39
C GLY A 178 13.88 -6.60 -2.97
N PRO A 179 14.39 -7.84 -2.84
CA PRO A 179 15.74 -8.19 -3.26
C PRO A 179 16.01 -8.02 -4.76
N ASP A 180 14.97 -8.11 -5.59
CA ASP A 180 15.06 -8.02 -7.05
C ASP A 180 14.72 -6.61 -7.59
N GLY A 181 14.79 -5.59 -6.74
CA GLY A 181 14.39 -4.21 -7.08
C GLY A 181 12.87 -4.00 -7.15
N HIS A 182 12.08 -5.03 -6.82
CA HIS A 182 10.64 -4.90 -6.61
C HIS A 182 10.36 -4.00 -5.40
N VAL A 183 9.20 -3.34 -5.38
CA VAL A 183 8.78 -2.52 -4.24
C VAL A 183 7.41 -2.98 -3.78
N TYR A 184 7.33 -3.39 -2.53
CA TYR A 184 6.05 -3.71 -1.90
C TYR A 184 5.51 -2.50 -1.17
N GLY A 185 4.20 -2.27 -1.30
CA GLY A 185 3.44 -1.39 -0.44
C GLY A 185 2.78 -2.19 0.68
N ILE A 186 2.75 -1.66 1.89
CA ILE A 186 1.98 -2.22 3.01
C ILE A 186 1.02 -1.18 3.62
N ASP A 187 0.17 -1.63 4.54
CA ASP A 187 -0.77 -0.83 5.33
C ASP A 187 -1.84 -0.07 4.50
N HIS A 188 -2.73 -0.84 3.87
CA HIS A 188 -3.79 -0.33 2.99
C HIS A 188 -5.18 -0.28 3.63
N GLY A 189 -5.26 -0.42 4.97
CA GLY A 189 -6.54 -0.37 5.69
C GLY A 189 -7.34 0.92 5.46
N ILE A 190 -6.68 2.02 5.05
CA ILE A 190 -7.29 3.32 4.74
C ILE A 190 -7.15 3.69 3.25
N CYS A 191 -7.51 2.75 2.39
CA CYS A 191 -7.65 2.94 0.94
C CYS A 191 -9.12 2.84 0.49
N LEU A 192 -9.35 3.14 -0.79
CA LEU A 192 -10.57 2.84 -1.55
C LEU A 192 -11.80 3.64 -1.12
N HIS A 193 -11.59 4.74 -0.40
CA HIS A 193 -12.67 5.65 -0.04
C HIS A 193 -13.28 6.33 -1.29
N THR A 194 -14.56 6.73 -1.21
CA THR A 194 -15.28 7.45 -2.27
C THR A 194 -14.74 8.86 -2.51
N ASP A 195 -14.62 9.66 -1.44
CA ASP A 195 -13.96 10.97 -1.47
C ASP A 195 -12.47 10.85 -1.82
N ASP A 196 -11.94 11.86 -2.51
CA ASP A 196 -10.50 12.01 -2.71
C ASP A 196 -9.79 12.19 -1.36
N LYS A 197 -8.96 11.20 -1.02
CA LYS A 197 -8.19 11.13 0.21
C LYS A 197 -6.71 10.87 -0.06
N LEU A 198 -6.26 10.93 -1.30
CA LEU A 198 -4.91 10.53 -1.69
C LEU A 198 -3.87 11.35 -0.91
N ARG A 199 -3.11 10.65 -0.05
CA ARG A 199 -1.95 11.19 0.66
C ARG A 199 -0.79 10.24 0.49
N THR A 200 0.20 10.65 -0.29
CA THR A 200 1.35 9.83 -0.63
C THR A 200 2.64 10.64 -0.60
N LEU A 201 3.77 9.97 -0.46
CA LEU A 201 5.08 10.56 -0.69
C LEU A 201 5.52 10.51 -2.15
N LEU A 202 4.72 9.90 -3.03
CA LEU A 202 5.11 9.67 -4.43
C LEU A 202 4.68 10.82 -5.36
N TRP A 203 4.77 12.06 -4.88
CA TRP A 203 4.35 13.25 -5.63
C TRP A 203 5.40 13.80 -6.61
N GLY A 204 6.60 13.21 -6.69
CA GLY A 204 7.67 13.70 -7.57
C GLY A 204 7.32 13.67 -9.05
N TRP A 205 6.37 12.81 -9.46
CA TRP A 205 5.83 12.77 -10.83
C TRP A 205 4.53 13.55 -11.02
N ALA A 206 4.10 14.37 -10.04
CA ALA A 206 2.80 15.06 -10.10
C ALA A 206 2.63 15.88 -11.39
N GLY A 207 1.56 15.63 -12.14
CA GLY A 207 1.26 16.32 -13.39
C GLY A 207 2.08 15.88 -14.61
N GLU A 208 3.04 14.95 -14.44
CA GLU A 208 3.74 14.32 -15.56
C GLU A 208 2.86 13.31 -16.30
N GLU A 209 3.25 12.98 -17.52
CA GLU A 209 2.60 11.95 -18.33
C GLU A 209 2.76 10.57 -17.68
N LEU A 210 1.68 9.80 -17.70
CA LEU A 210 1.68 8.40 -17.30
C LEU A 210 2.48 7.58 -18.34
N PRO A 211 3.31 6.62 -17.91
CA PRO A 211 3.94 5.68 -18.83
C PRO A 211 2.91 4.91 -19.66
N ASP A 212 3.26 4.52 -20.89
CA ASP A 212 2.39 3.70 -21.75
C ASP A 212 1.98 2.39 -21.09
N GLU A 213 2.89 1.75 -20.35
CA GLU A 213 2.64 0.55 -19.54
C GLU A 213 1.53 0.78 -18.50
N ALA A 214 1.54 1.95 -17.84
CA ALA A 214 0.51 2.32 -16.88
C ALA A 214 -0.84 2.55 -17.57
N LEU A 215 -0.85 3.21 -18.73
CA LEU A 215 -2.08 3.42 -19.50
C LEU A 215 -2.68 2.11 -20.00
N GLU A 216 -1.87 1.16 -20.45
CA GLU A 216 -2.32 -0.18 -20.84
C GLU A 216 -2.96 -0.91 -19.65
N THR A 217 -2.27 -0.94 -18.51
CA THR A 217 -2.78 -1.55 -17.28
C THR A 217 -4.08 -0.90 -16.81
N LEU A 218 -4.19 0.44 -16.87
CA LEU A 218 -5.41 1.16 -16.50
C LEU A 218 -6.59 0.81 -17.43
N ARG A 219 -6.37 0.62 -18.74
CA ARG A 219 -7.44 0.19 -19.67
C ARG A 219 -7.95 -1.22 -19.36
N ARG A 220 -7.03 -2.14 -19.07
CA ARG A 220 -7.38 -3.51 -18.64
C ARG A 220 -8.18 -3.45 -17.34
N LEU A 221 -7.64 -2.74 -16.34
CA LEU A 221 -8.27 -2.58 -15.04
C LEU A 221 -9.67 -1.95 -15.14
N HIS A 222 -9.87 -0.97 -16.01
CA HIS A 222 -11.18 -0.36 -16.26
C HIS A 222 -12.21 -1.39 -16.73
N THR A 223 -11.79 -2.31 -17.60
CA THR A 223 -12.65 -3.41 -18.10
C THR A 223 -12.95 -4.42 -17.00
N ASP A 224 -11.93 -4.81 -16.22
CA ASP A 224 -12.08 -5.81 -15.16
C ASP A 224 -12.97 -5.33 -14.01
N LEU A 225 -12.87 -4.03 -13.66
CA LEU A 225 -13.74 -3.38 -12.66
C LEU A 225 -15.22 -3.39 -13.05
N ALA A 226 -15.53 -3.37 -14.35
CA ALA A 226 -16.90 -3.51 -14.85
C ALA A 226 -17.38 -4.98 -14.87
N GLY A 227 -16.49 -5.94 -14.60
CA GLY A 227 -16.77 -7.37 -14.57
C GLY A 227 -16.32 -8.05 -13.26
N ALA A 228 -15.58 -9.14 -13.40
CA ALA A 228 -15.28 -10.06 -12.30
C ALA A 228 -14.51 -9.44 -11.13
N LEU A 229 -13.62 -8.48 -11.39
CA LEU A 229 -12.89 -7.79 -10.32
C LEU A 229 -13.86 -6.93 -9.51
N GLY A 230 -14.74 -6.17 -10.17
CA GLY A 230 -15.75 -5.35 -9.50
C GLY A 230 -16.64 -6.18 -8.57
N ASP A 231 -17.09 -7.36 -9.02
CA ASP A 231 -17.90 -8.27 -8.21
C ASP A 231 -17.15 -8.82 -7.00
N THR A 232 -15.86 -9.11 -7.16
CA THR A 232 -15.01 -9.59 -6.06
C THR A 232 -14.74 -8.47 -5.05
N LEU A 233 -14.48 -7.24 -5.50
CA LEU A 233 -14.27 -6.09 -4.62
C LEU A 233 -15.53 -5.75 -3.80
N ARG A 234 -16.73 -5.98 -4.33
CA ARG A 234 -18.02 -5.78 -3.62
C ARG A 234 -18.23 -6.71 -2.43
N ILE A 235 -17.40 -7.75 -2.26
CA ILE A 235 -17.39 -8.58 -1.06
C ILE A 235 -16.81 -7.79 0.14
N HIS A 236 -15.94 -6.83 -0.13
CA HIS A 236 -15.17 -6.08 0.87
C HIS A 236 -15.53 -4.59 0.93
N LEU A 237 -16.09 -4.05 -0.16
CA LEU A 237 -16.38 -2.63 -0.33
C LEU A 237 -17.85 -2.41 -0.68
N THR A 238 -18.35 -1.21 -0.41
CA THR A 238 -19.67 -0.79 -0.88
C THR A 238 -19.68 -0.62 -2.41
N PRO A 239 -20.86 -0.68 -3.06
CA PRO A 239 -20.96 -0.40 -4.49
C PRO A 239 -20.42 0.98 -4.88
N ALA A 240 -20.67 2.00 -4.06
CA ALA A 240 -20.20 3.36 -4.29
C ALA A 240 -18.67 3.47 -4.27
N GLU A 241 -17.99 2.71 -3.40
CA GLU A 241 -16.53 2.67 -3.35
C GLU A 241 -15.93 2.01 -4.58
N VAL A 242 -16.53 0.90 -5.06
CA VAL A 242 -16.10 0.24 -6.30
C VAL A 242 -16.30 1.16 -7.50
N ASP A 243 -17.45 1.85 -7.58
CA ASP A 243 -17.71 2.84 -8.63
C ASP A 243 -16.70 4.00 -8.58
N ALA A 244 -16.29 4.44 -7.38
CA ALA A 244 -15.28 5.46 -7.21
C ALA A 244 -13.88 5.00 -7.69
N VAL A 245 -13.51 3.74 -7.49
CA VAL A 245 -12.28 3.17 -8.07
C VAL A 245 -12.34 3.24 -9.60
N GLY A 246 -13.46 2.81 -10.20
CA GLY A 246 -13.68 2.90 -11.65
C GLY A 246 -13.59 4.32 -12.19
N ALA A 247 -14.20 5.29 -11.47
CA ALA A 247 -14.14 6.71 -11.83
C ALA A 247 -12.72 7.27 -11.77
N ARG A 248 -11.91 6.88 -10.78
CA ARG A 248 -10.49 7.27 -10.70
C ARG A 248 -9.67 6.72 -11.86
N VAL A 249 -9.85 5.44 -12.21
CA VAL A 249 -9.19 4.85 -13.38
C VAL A 249 -9.57 5.60 -14.66
N ALA A 250 -10.85 5.90 -14.87
CA ALA A 250 -11.31 6.66 -16.03
C ALA A 250 -10.71 8.08 -16.07
N ALA A 251 -10.61 8.75 -14.92
CA ALA A 251 -10.01 10.09 -14.83
C ALA A 251 -8.51 10.08 -15.20
N LEU A 252 -7.75 9.08 -14.73
CA LEU A 252 -6.34 8.90 -15.09
C LEU A 252 -6.16 8.63 -16.60
N LEU A 253 -7.03 7.80 -17.18
CA LEU A 253 -7.01 7.53 -18.62
C LEU A 253 -7.35 8.77 -19.45
N HIS A 254 -8.29 9.59 -19.00
CA HIS A 254 -8.69 10.82 -19.68
C HIS A 254 -7.60 11.90 -19.61
N SER A 255 -6.92 12.04 -18.45
CA SER A 255 -5.85 13.02 -18.28
C SER A 255 -4.56 12.60 -18.95
N GLY A 256 -4.27 11.29 -18.98
CA GLY A 256 -2.97 10.74 -19.38
C GLY A 256 -1.83 11.13 -18.44
N LYS A 257 -2.15 11.62 -17.23
CA LYS A 257 -1.18 12.24 -16.33
C LYS A 257 -1.35 11.78 -14.89
N HIS A 258 -0.23 11.74 -14.16
CA HIS A 258 -0.22 11.62 -12.71
C HIS A 258 -1.05 12.75 -12.08
N PRO A 259 -1.81 12.48 -11.01
CA PRO A 259 -2.62 13.50 -10.36
C PRO A 259 -1.75 14.59 -9.74
N LEU A 260 -2.33 15.78 -9.57
CA LEU A 260 -1.74 16.83 -8.76
C LEU A 260 -2.20 16.68 -7.29
N PRO A 261 -1.36 17.07 -6.31
CA PRO A 261 -1.76 17.11 -4.91
C PRO A 261 -3.05 17.91 -4.70
N SER A 262 -4.01 17.32 -3.98
CA SER A 262 -5.27 18.00 -3.69
C SER A 262 -5.02 19.30 -2.92
N GLN A 263 -5.73 20.36 -3.29
CA GLN A 263 -5.70 21.66 -2.59
C GLN A 263 -6.70 21.70 -1.42
N GLY A 264 -7.06 20.52 -0.90
CA GLY A 264 -8.08 20.33 0.11
C GLY A 264 -7.62 20.75 1.52
N ARG A 265 -8.49 20.54 2.50
CA ARG A 265 -8.21 20.88 3.91
C ARG A 265 -7.18 19.97 4.58
N ARG A 266 -6.93 18.77 4.05
CA ARG A 266 -5.91 17.85 4.58
C ARG A 266 -4.64 17.95 3.71
N PRO A 267 -3.44 17.92 4.32
CA PRO A 267 -2.19 17.86 3.56
C PRO A 267 -2.14 16.61 2.67
N ALA A 268 -1.64 16.77 1.45
CA ALA A 268 -1.42 15.67 0.52
C ALA A 268 -0.19 14.80 0.87
N VAL A 269 0.68 15.29 1.76
CA VAL A 269 1.82 14.56 2.31
C VAL A 269 1.39 13.93 3.65
N PRO A 270 1.52 12.60 3.84
CA PRO A 270 1.16 11.94 5.09
C PRO A 270 2.19 12.17 6.21
N TRP A 271 1.86 11.75 7.43
CA TRP A 271 2.75 11.88 8.59
C TRP A 271 2.73 10.61 9.46
N PRO A 272 3.87 10.15 10.00
CA PRO A 272 5.24 10.68 9.79
C PRO A 272 5.73 10.49 8.35
N LEU A 273 6.82 11.17 7.99
CA LEU A 273 7.38 11.12 6.64
C LEU A 273 8.16 9.82 6.40
N ILE A 274 9.03 9.46 7.33
CA ILE A 274 9.87 8.26 7.29
C ILE A 274 9.60 7.48 8.58
#